data_AF-A0A928TMX6-F1
#
_entry.id   AF-A0A928TMX6-F1
#
_cell.length_a   1.000
_cell.length_b   1.000
_cell.length_c   1.000
_cell.angle_alpha   90.00
_cell.angle_beta   90.00
_cell.angle_gamma   90.00
#
_symmetry.space_group_name_H-M   'P 1'
#
loop_
_entity.id
_entity.type
_entity.pdbx_description
1 polymer ?
#
loop_
_entity_poly.entity_id
_entity_poly.type
_entity_poly.pdbx_seq_one_letter_code
_entity_poly.pdbx_strand_id
1 'polypeptide(L)'
;MTRWVELVFALFIMLGGAIVVFDSVRLGASWGSDGPQSGYFPFLVGMALLLSSAWIAGSVLVRWRALADSVFVEWNALKPVLKMLLPTAAYVIVIRLLGLYVASAIFIGFFMIWQGRYRIATALGVAIGVPVLLFLLFEVWFLVPLPKGPVENLLGY
;
A
#
# COMPACT_ATOMS: atom_id res chain seq x y z
N MET A 1 18.60 -2.16 -22.31
CA MET A 1 17.55 -1.14 -22.02
C MET A 1 17.28 -1.02 -20.52
N THR A 2 17.24 -2.15 -19.82
CA THR A 2 17.12 -2.35 -18.37
C THR A 2 17.83 -1.34 -17.48
N ARG A 3 19.14 -1.16 -17.65
CA ARG A 3 19.93 -0.21 -16.85
C ARG A 3 19.37 1.22 -16.82
N TRP A 4 18.81 1.71 -17.94
CA TRP A 4 18.23 3.04 -18.00
C TRP A 4 16.89 3.10 -17.28
N VAL A 5 16.06 2.06 -17.43
CA VAL A 5 14.75 2.02 -16.77
C VAL A 5 14.91 1.88 -15.26
N GLU A 6 15.79 0.98 -14.80
CA GLU A 6 16.09 0.82 -13.37
C GLU A 6 16.66 2.10 -12.77
N LEU A 7 17.60 2.76 -13.46
CA LEU A 7 18.19 4.01 -12.98
C LEU A 7 17.15 5.13 -12.91
N VAL A 8 16.37 5.34 -13.98
CA VAL A 8 15.34 6.41 -14.00
C VAL A 8 14.28 6.15 -12.93
N PHE A 9 13.82 4.91 -12.79
CA PHE A 9 12.84 4.56 -11.76
C PHE A 9 13.41 4.74 -10.35
N ALA A 10 14.65 4.31 -10.10
CA ALA A 10 15.32 4.52 -8.82
C ALA A 10 15.45 6.01 -8.49
N LEU A 11 15.87 6.84 -9.44
CA LEU A 11 15.96 8.30 -9.25
C LEU A 11 14.59 8.94 -9.02
N PHE A 12 13.54 8.46 -9.69
CA PHE A 12 12.17 8.93 -9.46
C PHE A 12 11.69 8.60 -8.04
N ILE A 13 11.89 7.38 -7.57
CA ILE A 13 11.56 6.98 -6.19
C ILE A 13 12.42 7.73 -5.18
N MET A 14 13.69 7.96 -5.47
CA MET A 14 14.60 8.75 -4.63
C MET A 14 14.11 10.19 -4.49
N LEU A 15 13.68 10.81 -5.59
CA LEU A 15 13.06 12.14 -5.56
C LEU A 15 11.78 12.14 -4.70
N GLY A 16 10.90 11.17 -4.89
CA GLY A 16 9.68 11.02 -4.09
C GLY A 16 9.98 10.84 -2.60
N GLY A 17 10.93 9.99 -2.26
CA GLY A 17 11.40 9.79 -0.89
C GLY A 17 11.97 11.06 -0.28
N ALA A 18 12.74 11.84 -1.04
CA ALA A 18 13.29 13.13 -0.59
C ALA A 18 12.17 14.14 -0.28
N ILE A 19 11.15 14.21 -1.14
CA ILE A 19 9.98 15.07 -0.93
C ILE A 19 9.24 14.65 0.34
N VAL A 20 8.99 13.34 0.53
CA VAL A 20 8.32 12.81 1.72
C VAL A 20 9.12 13.16 2.97
N VAL A 21 10.44 12.95 2.98
CA VAL A 21 11.30 13.29 4.13
C VAL A 21 11.25 14.78 4.43
N PHE A 22 11.37 15.63 3.41
CA PHE A 22 11.33 17.08 3.57
C PHE A 22 10.01 17.55 4.19
N ASP A 23 8.87 17.10 3.67
CA ASP A 23 7.56 17.48 4.20
C ASP A 23 7.33 16.89 5.60
N SER A 24 7.81 15.68 5.86
CA SER A 24 7.74 15.06 7.19
C SER A 24 8.50 15.83 8.25
N VAL A 25 9.69 16.34 7.92
CA VAL A 25 10.47 17.22 8.83
C VAL A 25 9.72 18.52 9.08
N ARG A 26 9.12 19.10 8.04
CA ARG A 26 8.29 20.31 8.14
C ARG A 26 7.06 20.11 9.03
N LEU A 27 6.43 18.93 8.99
CA LEU A 27 5.27 18.55 9.79
C LEU A 27 5.60 18.09 11.22
N GLY A 28 6.89 17.96 11.55
CA GLY A 28 7.38 17.40 12.82
C GLY A 28 7.56 15.89 12.74
N ALA A 29 8.81 15.44 12.81
CA ALA A 29 9.22 14.04 12.71
C ALA A 29 9.78 13.48 14.03
N SER A 30 9.51 14.13 15.16
CA SER A 30 9.96 13.69 16.49
C SER A 30 8.88 12.95 17.27
N TRP A 31 9.30 12.24 18.32
CA TRP A 31 8.39 11.66 19.30
C TRP A 31 8.11 12.70 20.40
N GLY A 32 6.87 13.17 20.50
CA GLY A 32 6.44 14.14 21.49
C GLY A 32 5.97 13.51 22.80
N SER A 33 5.55 14.35 23.75
CA SER A 33 4.95 13.92 25.03
C SER A 33 3.66 13.12 24.84
N ASP A 34 2.90 13.47 23.80
CA ASP A 34 1.58 12.89 23.52
C ASP A 34 1.65 11.81 22.43
N GLY A 35 2.87 11.38 22.05
CA GLY A 35 3.11 10.36 21.04
C GLY A 35 3.82 10.87 19.77
N PRO A 36 3.86 10.05 18.70
CA PRO A 36 4.54 10.39 17.46
C PRO A 36 3.85 11.57 16.76
N GLN A 37 4.62 12.54 16.32
CA GLN A 37 4.11 13.64 15.50
C GLN A 37 3.65 13.13 14.12
N SER A 38 2.85 13.95 13.43
CA SER A 38 2.26 13.59 12.13
C SER A 38 3.30 13.21 11.06
N GLY A 39 4.49 13.82 11.09
CA GLY A 39 5.60 13.51 10.19
C GLY A 39 6.47 12.34 10.63
N TYR A 40 6.30 11.79 11.84
CA TYR A 40 7.19 10.74 12.36
C TYR A 40 7.19 9.47 11.50
N PHE A 41 6.00 8.91 11.24
CA PHE A 41 5.90 7.70 10.41
C PHE A 41 6.22 7.95 8.93
N PRO A 42 5.69 9.02 8.29
CA PRO A 42 6.07 9.38 6.94
C PRO A 42 7.58 9.60 6.77
N PHE A 43 8.28 10.15 7.76
CA PHE A 43 9.73 10.32 7.74
C PHE A 43 10.47 8.98 7.65
N LEU A 44 10.09 7.99 8.47
CA LEU A 44 10.70 6.66 8.44
C LEU A 44 10.48 5.97 7.09
N VAL A 45 9.27 6.06 6.53
CA VAL A 45 8.96 5.51 5.21
C VAL A 45 9.75 6.23 4.12
N GLY A 46 9.79 7.56 4.14
CA GLY A 46 10.58 8.36 3.20
C GLY A 46 12.06 8.03 3.25
N MET A 47 12.62 7.83 4.45
CA MET A 47 14.01 7.43 4.63
C MET A 47 14.27 6.03 4.08
N ALA A 48 13.39 5.06 4.34
CA ALA A 48 13.49 3.72 3.79
C ALA A 48 13.45 3.74 2.25
N LEU A 49 12.58 4.55 1.66
CA LEU A 49 12.50 4.76 0.21
C LEU A 49 13.79 5.38 -0.34
N LEU A 50 14.33 6.42 0.30
CA LEU A 50 15.58 7.06 -0.08
C LEU A 50 16.76 6.08 -0.07
N LEU A 51 16.94 5.36 1.03
CA LEU A 51 18.04 4.41 1.18
C LEU A 51 17.93 3.26 0.17
N SER A 52 16.73 2.70 0.01
CA SER A 52 16.50 1.60 -0.93
C SER A 52 16.72 2.03 -2.38
N SER A 53 16.23 3.22 -2.76
CA SER A 53 16.40 3.73 -4.13
C SER A 53 17.84 4.18 -4.42
N ALA A 54 18.53 4.79 -3.45
CA ALA A 54 19.95 5.11 -3.57
C ALA A 54 20.80 3.83 -3.72
N TRP A 55 20.48 2.78 -2.96
CA TRP A 55 21.13 1.48 -3.10
C TRP A 55 20.91 0.90 -4.51
N ILE A 56 19.68 0.92 -5.03
CA ILE A 56 19.37 0.46 -6.38
C ILE A 56 20.15 1.27 -7.42
N ALA A 57 20.10 2.61 -7.35
CA ALA A 57 20.84 3.48 -8.27
C ALA A 57 22.35 3.18 -8.25
N GLY A 58 22.95 3.07 -7.06
CA GLY A 58 24.35 2.69 -6.89
C GLY A 58 24.66 1.30 -7.48
N SER A 59 23.79 0.32 -7.23
CA SER A 59 23.95 -1.04 -7.74
C SER A 59 23.90 -1.10 -9.28
N VAL A 60 23.04 -0.29 -9.90
CA VAL A 60 22.93 -0.17 -11.37
C VAL A 60 24.18 0.46 -11.95
N LEU A 61 24.72 1.51 -11.32
CA LEU A 61 25.94 2.18 -11.75
C LEU A 61 27.16 1.23 -11.66
N VAL A 62 27.29 0.46 -10.58
CA VAL A 62 28.36 -0.54 -10.43
C VAL A 62 28.23 -1.66 -11.48
N ARG A 63 27.00 -2.11 -11.79
CA ARG A 63 26.73 -3.22 -12.71
C ARG A 63 26.40 -2.77 -14.14
N TRP A 64 26.74 -1.53 -14.51
CA TRP A 64 26.26 -0.87 -15.73
C TRP A 64 26.49 -1.64 -17.04
N ARG A 65 27.66 -2.28 -17.16
CA ARG A 65 28.02 -3.11 -18.32
C ARG A 65 27.30 -4.46 -18.31
N ALA A 66 27.18 -5.09 -17.14
CA ALA A 66 26.52 -6.40 -16.99
C ALA A 66 25.00 -6.34 -17.24
N LEU A 67 24.37 -5.18 -17.01
CA LEU A 67 22.94 -4.94 -17.24
C LEU A 67 22.62 -4.50 -18.69
N ALA A 68 23.59 -4.53 -19.59
CA ALA A 68 23.37 -4.16 -20.99
C ALA A 68 22.46 -5.18 -21.69
N ASP A 69 22.69 -6.46 -21.43
CA ASP A 69 22.02 -7.59 -22.09
C ASP A 69 20.90 -8.23 -21.26
N SER A 70 20.62 -7.69 -20.06
CA SER A 70 19.55 -8.19 -19.21
C SER A 70 18.17 -7.69 -19.67
N VAL A 71 17.13 -8.50 -19.42
CA VAL A 71 15.72 -8.12 -19.62
C VAL A 71 15.20 -7.42 -18.36
N PHE A 72 14.53 -6.28 -18.54
CA PHE A 72 14.08 -5.41 -17.43
C PHE A 72 12.98 -6.07 -16.59
N VAL A 73 11.96 -6.60 -17.26
CA VAL A 73 10.85 -7.30 -16.62
C VAL A 73 10.53 -8.53 -17.45
N GLU A 74 10.64 -9.68 -16.81
CA GLU A 74 10.12 -10.93 -17.37
C GLU A 74 8.61 -11.01 -17.16
N TRP A 75 7.88 -11.54 -18.14
CA TRP A 75 6.43 -11.77 -18.03
C TRP A 75 6.05 -12.59 -16.80
N ASN A 76 6.91 -13.51 -16.39
CA ASN A 76 6.73 -14.33 -15.18
C ASN A 76 6.78 -13.49 -13.90
N ALA A 77 7.55 -12.40 -13.88
CA ALA A 77 7.60 -11.45 -12.77
C ALA A 77 6.45 -10.42 -12.81
N LEU A 78 6.01 -10.01 -14.01
CA LEU A 78 4.91 -9.06 -14.17
C LEU A 78 3.55 -9.65 -13.77
N LYS A 79 3.32 -10.93 -14.07
CA LYS A 79 2.02 -11.59 -13.84
C LYS A 79 1.60 -11.59 -12.36
N PRO A 80 2.45 -11.92 -11.37
CA PRO A 80 2.13 -11.76 -9.96
C PRO A 80 1.80 -10.32 -9.56
N VAL A 81 2.53 -9.33 -10.09
CA VAL A 81 2.30 -7.91 -9.81
C VAL A 81 0.90 -7.50 -10.29
N LEU A 82 0.54 -7.84 -11.54
CA LEU A 82 -0.77 -7.55 -12.09
C LEU A 82 -1.91 -8.25 -11.34
N LYS A 83 -1.67 -9.48 -10.86
CA LYS A 83 -2.65 -10.22 -10.03
C LYS A 83 -2.96 -9.53 -8.70
N MET A 84 -2.04 -8.75 -8.16
CA MET A 84 -2.27 -7.93 -6.97
C MET A 84 -2.85 -6.55 -7.34
N LEU A 85 -2.25 -5.90 -8.34
CA LEU A 85 -2.57 -4.53 -8.72
C LEU A 85 -4.00 -4.39 -9.25
N LEU A 86 -4.43 -5.27 -10.17
CA LEU A 86 -5.74 -5.14 -10.83
C LEU A 86 -6.90 -5.29 -9.83
N PRO A 87 -6.92 -6.31 -8.95
CA PRO A 87 -7.98 -6.39 -7.94
C PRO A 87 -7.91 -5.25 -6.92
N THR A 88 -6.71 -4.75 -6.57
CA THR A 88 -6.57 -3.61 -5.65
C THR A 88 -7.12 -2.32 -6.27
N ALA A 89 -6.88 -2.10 -7.56
CA ALA A 89 -7.49 -0.98 -8.28
C ALA A 89 -9.01 -1.12 -8.35
N ALA A 90 -9.52 -2.32 -8.61
CA ALA A 90 -10.95 -2.60 -8.57
C ALA A 90 -11.55 -2.33 -7.18
N TYR A 91 -10.85 -2.70 -6.11
CA TYR A 91 -11.27 -2.41 -4.74
C TYR A 91 -11.48 -0.92 -4.48
N VAL A 92 -10.57 -0.04 -4.96
CA VAL A 92 -10.75 1.42 -4.84
C VAL A 92 -12.03 1.90 -5.54
N ILE A 93 -12.38 1.31 -6.68
CA ILE A 93 -13.64 1.62 -7.38
C ILE A 93 -14.84 1.13 -6.57
N VAL A 94 -14.77 -0.09 -6.02
CA VAL A 94 -15.85 -0.68 -5.23
C VAL A 94 -16.10 0.10 -3.93
N ILE A 95 -15.07 0.66 -3.29
CA ILE A 95 -15.23 1.54 -2.12
C ILE A 95 -16.18 2.69 -2.42
N ARG A 96 -16.11 3.30 -3.62
CA ARG A 96 -17.02 4.40 -3.99
C ARG A 96 -18.48 3.98 -4.09
N LEU A 97 -18.75 2.70 -4.35
CA LEU A 97 -20.09 2.17 -4.57
C LEU A 97 -20.68 1.56 -3.29
N LEU A 98 -19.86 0.84 -2.52
CA LEU A 98 -20.31 0.00 -1.42
C LEU A 98 -19.81 0.47 -0.04
N GLY A 99 -19.00 1.52 0.03
CA GLY A 99 -18.33 1.91 1.26
C GLY A 99 -17.09 1.06 1.54
N LEU A 100 -16.25 1.53 2.46
CA LEU A 100 -14.97 0.93 2.80
C LEU A 100 -15.13 -0.48 3.38
N TYR A 101 -16.07 -0.68 4.30
CA TYR A 101 -16.17 -1.94 5.05
C TYR A 101 -16.67 -3.10 4.20
N VAL A 102 -17.77 -2.89 3.47
CA VAL A 102 -18.30 -3.91 2.55
C VAL A 102 -17.31 -4.20 1.42
N ALA A 103 -16.69 -3.16 0.85
CA ALA A 103 -15.66 -3.34 -0.17
C ALA A 103 -14.46 -4.14 0.39
N SER A 104 -14.04 -3.86 1.63
CA SER A 104 -12.96 -4.59 2.31
C SER A 104 -13.32 -6.06 2.53
N ALA A 105 -14.56 -6.34 2.95
CA ALA A 105 -15.02 -7.71 3.16
C ALA A 105 -14.96 -8.52 1.86
N ILE A 106 -15.47 -7.94 0.77
CA ILE A 106 -15.41 -8.57 -0.56
C ILE A 106 -13.97 -8.78 -0.99
N PHE A 107 -13.12 -7.75 -0.85
CA PHE A 107 -11.72 -7.80 -1.25
C PHE A 107 -10.93 -8.87 -0.48
N ILE A 108 -11.03 -8.88 0.85
CA ILE A 108 -10.34 -9.87 1.71
C ILE A 108 -10.83 -11.28 1.38
N GLY A 109 -12.15 -11.50 1.33
CA GLY A 109 -12.73 -12.80 1.01
C GLY A 109 -12.29 -13.30 -0.37
N PHE A 110 -12.33 -12.42 -1.38
CA PHE A 110 -11.87 -12.70 -2.72
C PHE A 110 -10.39 -13.13 -2.73
N PHE A 111 -9.49 -12.37 -2.11
CA PHE A 111 -8.06 -12.71 -2.08
C PHE A 111 -7.76 -14.01 -1.33
N MET A 112 -8.41 -14.22 -0.19
CA MET A 112 -8.22 -15.43 0.59
C MET A 112 -8.67 -16.68 -0.16
N ILE A 113 -9.80 -16.63 -0.88
CA ILE A 113 -10.32 -17.79 -1.61
C ILE A 113 -9.55 -17.98 -2.93
N TRP A 114 -9.38 -16.92 -3.71
CA TRP A 114 -8.81 -17.00 -5.06
C TRP A 114 -7.29 -17.21 -5.04
N GLN A 115 -6.56 -16.36 -4.30
CA GLN A 115 -5.10 -16.39 -4.30
C GLN A 115 -4.53 -17.19 -3.13
N GLY A 116 -5.11 -17.06 -1.94
CA GLY A 116 -4.67 -17.75 -0.73
C GLY A 116 -5.12 -19.21 -0.64
N ARG A 117 -6.13 -19.61 -1.43
CA ARG A 117 -6.72 -20.97 -1.43
C ARG A 117 -7.16 -21.43 -0.02
N TYR A 118 -7.57 -20.50 0.84
CA TYR A 118 -8.04 -20.81 2.18
C TYR A 118 -9.42 -21.49 2.16
N ARG A 119 -9.75 -22.23 3.22
CA ARG A 119 -11.10 -22.78 3.42
C ARG A 119 -12.10 -21.63 3.49
N ILE A 120 -13.25 -21.78 2.82
CA ILE A 120 -14.28 -20.72 2.72
C ILE A 120 -14.72 -20.24 4.11
N ALA A 121 -14.88 -21.14 5.08
CA ALA A 121 -15.24 -20.77 6.45
C ALA A 121 -14.21 -19.83 7.09
N THR A 122 -12.91 -20.11 6.94
CA THR A 122 -11.83 -19.25 7.43
C THR A 122 -11.81 -17.92 6.68
N ALA A 123 -12.00 -17.95 5.36
CA ALA A 123 -12.04 -16.75 4.54
C ALA A 123 -13.22 -15.83 4.93
N LEU A 124 -14.43 -16.38 5.13
CA LEU A 124 -15.60 -15.60 5.57
C LEU A 124 -15.40 -15.05 6.98
N GLY A 125 -14.86 -15.84 7.90
CA GLY A 125 -14.57 -15.40 9.26
C GLY A 125 -13.65 -14.17 9.29
N VAL A 126 -12.58 -14.19 8.50
CA VAL A 126 -11.63 -13.05 8.41
C VAL A 126 -12.22 -11.90 7.61
N ALA A 127 -12.86 -12.18 6.47
CA ALA A 127 -13.46 -11.18 5.60
C ALA A 127 -14.56 -10.37 6.28
N ILE A 128 -15.30 -10.96 7.22
CA ILE A 128 -16.30 -10.24 8.02
C ILE A 128 -15.67 -9.67 9.28
N GLY A 129 -14.86 -10.47 9.99
CA GLY A 129 -14.29 -10.08 11.27
C GLY A 129 -13.39 -8.85 11.18
N VAL A 130 -12.54 -8.76 10.16
CA VAL A 130 -11.61 -7.62 10.02
C VAL A 130 -12.37 -6.30 9.81
N PRO A 131 -13.27 -6.15 8.82
CA PRO A 131 -14.05 -4.91 8.66
C PRO A 131 -14.91 -4.57 9.86
N VAL A 132 -15.53 -5.56 10.54
CA VAL A 132 -16.32 -5.31 11.75
C VAL A 132 -15.45 -4.77 12.88
N LEU A 133 -14.28 -5.36 13.11
CA LEU A 133 -13.35 -4.87 14.13
C LEU A 133 -12.86 -3.45 13.80
N LEU A 134 -12.56 -3.16 12.53
CA LEU A 134 -12.17 -1.82 12.11
C LEU A 134 -13.33 -0.81 12.23
N PHE A 135 -14.57 -1.23 11.98
CA PHE A 135 -15.75 -0.41 12.20
C PHE A 135 -15.87 -0.02 13.68
N LEU A 136 -15.78 -1.00 14.59
CA LEU A 136 -15.82 -0.74 16.04
C LEU A 136 -14.67 0.17 16.47
N LEU A 137 -13.46 -0.09 15.99
CA LEU A 137 -12.28 0.70 16.34
C LEU A 137 -12.41 2.16 15.88
N PHE A 138 -12.74 2.39 14.60
CA PHE A 138 -12.73 3.73 14.04
C PHE A 138 -14.01 4.51 14.31
N GLU A 139 -15.18 3.92 14.06
CA GLU A 139 -16.45 4.64 14.15
C GLU A 139 -16.97 4.71 15.58
N VAL A 140 -16.80 3.63 16.38
CA VAL A 140 -17.35 3.58 17.74
C VAL A 140 -16.36 4.08 18.79
N TRP A 141 -15.09 3.69 18.71
CA TRP A 141 -14.09 4.08 19.72
C TRP A 141 -13.34 5.36 19.36
N PHE A 142 -12.85 5.50 18.13
CA PHE A 142 -12.09 6.68 17.72
C PHE A 142 -12.96 7.82 17.19
N LEU A 143 -14.24 7.56 16.89
CA LEU A 143 -15.17 8.53 16.30
C LEU A 143 -14.63 9.17 15.00
N VAL A 144 -13.85 8.41 14.22
CA VAL A 144 -13.28 8.81 12.94
C VAL A 144 -14.16 8.27 11.82
N PRO A 145 -14.88 9.14 11.08
CA PRO A 145 -15.76 8.68 10.01
C PRO A 145 -14.94 8.19 8.81
N LEU A 146 -15.20 6.96 8.37
CA LEU A 146 -14.62 6.40 7.15
C LEU A 146 -15.64 6.41 6.01
N PRO A 147 -15.22 6.24 4.74
CA PRO A 147 -16.14 6.22 3.61
C PRO A 147 -17.24 5.15 3.78
N LYS A 148 -18.48 5.58 3.97
CA LYS A 148 -19.64 4.71 4.19
C LYS A 148 -20.36 4.38 2.88
N GLY A 149 -21.02 3.24 2.87
CA GLY A 149 -21.82 2.77 1.74
C GLY A 149 -23.28 2.61 2.10
N PRO A 150 -24.05 2.00 1.17
CA PRO A 150 -25.48 1.79 1.37
C PRO A 150 -25.81 0.94 2.61
N VAL A 151 -24.95 -0.02 2.97
CA VAL A 151 -25.18 -0.92 4.10
C VAL A 151 -25.07 -0.17 5.42
N GLU A 152 -24.04 0.64 5.58
CA GLU A 152 -23.82 1.44 6.79
C GLU A 152 -24.93 2.50 6.94
N ASN A 153 -25.31 3.15 5.84
CA ASN A 153 -26.42 4.12 5.82
C ASN A 153 -27.75 3.48 6.27
N LEU A 154 -28.02 2.23 5.89
CA LEU A 154 -29.21 1.48 6.33
C LEU A 154 -29.18 1.14 7.82
N LEU A 155 -27.98 0.98 8.39
CA LEU A 155 -27.78 0.72 9.81
C LEU A 155 -27.78 2.01 10.66
N GLY A 156 -28.01 3.18 10.04
CA GLY A 156 -28.07 4.48 10.73
C GLY A 156 -26.71 5.11 11.00
N TYR A 157 -25.67 4.69 10.28
CA TYR A 157 -24.31 5.22 10.37
C TYR A 157 -23.94 6.05 9.14
#